data_AF-A0A522CR78-F1
#
_entry.id   AF-A0A522CR78-F1
#
_cell.length_a   1.000
_cell.length_b   1.000
_cell.length_c   1.000
_cell.angle_alpha   90.00
_cell.angle_beta   90.00
_cell.angle_gamma   90.00
#
_symmetry.space_group_name_H-M   'P 1'
#
loop_
_entity.id
_entity.type
_entity.pdbx_description
1 polymer ?
#
loop_
_entity_poly.entity_id
_entity_poly.type
_entity_poly.pdbx_seq_one_letter_code
_entity_poly.pdbx_strand_id
1 'polypeptide(L)'
;MERKKARKPGAVRWNVVPIDQAREADRWIVAPAQGRNKGAGRVKGFARFRGNCFFDRGIPGGLSIFIYRAVKKLGITGTALFFARGVVKKAHGGRVAGISIRELPWGTGLLITIPRGIRGTEFLDLRLADAEYKFRRIELLVLGALLRIARPADSAAKCSARAVLILARGWKAADSPLLPPVSHVHTKQARQPVKNKKPGYRYPGF
;
A
#
# COMPACT_ATOMS: atom_id res chain seq x y z
N MET A 1 21.63 -68.24 10.34
CA MET A 1 22.41 -67.01 10.62
C MET A 1 22.18 -66.04 9.47
N GLU A 2 21.51 -64.91 9.71
CA GLU A 2 21.54 -63.80 8.75
C GLU A 2 21.28 -62.48 9.49
N ARG A 3 22.35 -61.73 9.78
CA ARG A 3 22.28 -60.42 10.44
C ARG A 3 22.17 -59.35 9.35
N LYS A 4 20.98 -58.74 9.22
CA LYS A 4 20.79 -57.55 8.38
C LYS A 4 21.57 -56.36 8.96
N LYS A 5 22.59 -55.88 8.24
CA LYS A 5 23.34 -54.65 8.54
C LYS A 5 22.47 -53.42 8.27
N ALA A 6 22.22 -52.62 9.30
CA ALA A 6 21.58 -51.31 9.18
C ALA A 6 22.51 -50.31 8.46
N ARG A 7 21.99 -49.64 7.42
CA ARG A 7 22.67 -48.51 6.74
C ARG A 7 22.65 -47.27 7.65
N LYS A 8 23.83 -46.74 7.98
CA LYS A 8 23.97 -45.43 8.65
C LYS A 8 23.51 -44.31 7.69
N PRO A 9 22.72 -43.32 8.14
CA PRO A 9 22.41 -42.16 7.32
C PRO A 9 23.67 -41.31 7.11
N GLY A 10 24.00 -41.05 5.84
CA GLY A 10 25.11 -40.18 5.47
C GLY A 10 24.89 -38.75 5.96
N ALA A 11 25.92 -38.18 6.58
CA ALA A 11 25.90 -36.81 7.07
C ALA A 11 25.70 -35.84 5.91
N VAL A 12 24.60 -35.08 5.93
CA VAL A 12 24.35 -33.99 4.99
C VAL A 12 25.29 -32.84 5.35
N ARG A 13 26.36 -32.67 4.58
CA ARG A 13 27.21 -31.47 4.64
C ARG A 13 26.43 -30.30 4.05
N TRP A 14 26.03 -29.35 4.89
CA TRP A 14 25.48 -28.07 4.43
C TRP A 14 26.63 -27.21 3.92
N ASN A 15 26.68 -26.96 2.61
CA ASN A 15 27.54 -25.91 2.05
C ASN A 15 26.97 -24.56 2.48
N VAL A 16 27.60 -23.93 3.48
CA VAL A 16 27.32 -22.56 3.88
C VAL A 16 28.01 -21.65 2.86
N VAL A 17 27.21 -20.95 2.05
CA VAL A 17 27.70 -19.96 1.08
C VAL A 17 27.71 -18.58 1.76
N PRO A 18 28.76 -17.76 1.60
CA PRO A 18 28.82 -16.40 2.15
C PRO A 18 27.66 -15.51 1.68
N ILE A 19 27.07 -14.76 2.61
CA ILE A 19 25.90 -13.87 2.41
C ILE A 19 26.16 -12.74 1.38
N ASP A 20 27.42 -12.45 1.07
CA ASP A 20 27.80 -11.29 0.25
C ASP A 20 27.66 -11.51 -1.27
N GLN A 21 27.20 -12.69 -1.71
CA GLN A 21 26.92 -12.99 -3.11
C GLN A 21 25.42 -13.24 -3.36
N ALA A 22 24.58 -12.23 -3.06
CA ALA A 22 23.17 -12.28 -3.45
C ALA A 22 23.06 -12.24 -4.99
N ARG A 23 22.63 -13.37 -5.59
CA ARG A 23 22.36 -13.47 -7.03
C ARG A 23 21.10 -12.69 -7.37
N GLU A 24 20.87 -12.40 -8.65
CA GLU A 24 19.68 -11.67 -9.09
C GLU A 24 18.36 -12.34 -8.64
N ALA A 25 18.38 -13.67 -8.48
CA ALA A 25 17.28 -14.49 -7.96
C ALA A 25 17.02 -14.35 -6.44
N ASP A 26 17.99 -13.86 -5.67
CA ASP A 26 17.88 -13.67 -4.22
C ASP A 26 17.26 -12.30 -3.85
N ARG A 27 17.05 -11.44 -4.86
CA ARG A 27 16.37 -10.13 -4.71
C ARG A 27 14.84 -10.24 -4.68
N TRP A 28 14.30 -11.45 -4.70
CA TRP A 28 12.88 -11.72 -4.88
C TRP A 28 12.25 -12.15 -3.57
N ILE A 29 11.34 -11.34 -3.04
CA ILE A 29 10.58 -11.72 -1.86
C ILE A 29 9.39 -12.57 -2.27
N VAL A 30 9.29 -13.76 -1.67
CA VAL A 30 8.12 -14.60 -1.74
C VAL A 30 7.00 -13.96 -0.92
N ALA A 31 6.11 -13.23 -1.59
CA ALA A 31 4.84 -12.83 -1.01
C ALA A 31 3.85 -14.01 -1.13
N PRO A 32 3.38 -14.61 -0.02
CA PRO A 32 2.48 -15.76 -0.11
C PRO A 32 1.12 -15.33 -0.68
N ALA A 33 0.75 -15.92 -1.83
CA ALA A 33 -0.62 -15.93 -2.32
C ALA A 33 -1.24 -17.30 -2.02
N GLN A 34 -2.38 -17.32 -1.31
CA GLN A 34 -3.17 -18.53 -1.19
C GLN A 34 -3.84 -18.83 -2.53
N GLY A 35 -3.32 -19.82 -3.25
CA GLY A 35 -3.93 -20.31 -4.49
C GLY A 35 -3.20 -21.54 -5.02
N ARG A 36 -3.68 -22.73 -4.67
CA ARG A 36 -3.34 -23.99 -5.35
C ARG A 36 -3.85 -23.87 -6.79
N ASN A 37 -2.99 -23.70 -7.78
CA ASN A 37 -3.30 -24.10 -9.16
C ASN A 37 -2.02 -24.43 -9.93
N LYS A 38 -2.02 -25.61 -10.57
CA LYS A 38 -0.99 -26.10 -11.48
C LYS A 38 -0.95 -25.19 -12.71
N GLY A 39 0.19 -24.54 -12.94
CA GLY A 39 0.37 -23.54 -14.00
C GLY A 39 0.99 -22.25 -13.47
N ALA A 40 2.07 -22.39 -12.70
CA ALA A 40 2.74 -21.29 -12.02
C ALA A 40 3.10 -20.17 -13.03
N GLY A 41 2.23 -19.16 -13.10
CA GLY A 41 2.50 -17.96 -13.87
C GLY A 41 3.85 -17.40 -13.43
N ARG A 42 4.72 -17.11 -14.41
CA ARG A 42 6.06 -16.55 -14.21
C ARG A 42 6.04 -15.53 -13.07
N VAL A 43 6.94 -15.74 -12.11
CA VAL A 43 7.21 -14.82 -11.00
C VAL A 43 7.39 -13.42 -11.58
N LYS A 44 6.43 -12.52 -11.33
CA LYS A 44 6.48 -11.14 -11.83
C LYS A 44 7.19 -10.28 -10.80
N GLY A 45 8.29 -9.68 -11.21
CA GLY A 45 9.11 -8.85 -10.34
C GLY A 45 8.58 -7.46 -10.19
N PHE A 46 9.14 -6.77 -9.21
CA PHE A 46 9.05 -5.32 -9.14
C PHE A 46 9.74 -4.76 -10.38
N ALA A 47 8.94 -4.21 -11.29
CA ALA A 47 9.43 -3.80 -12.60
C ALA A 47 10.25 -2.52 -12.57
N ARG A 48 10.14 -1.73 -11.49
CA ARG A 48 10.86 -0.47 -11.32
C ARG A 48 11.36 -0.37 -9.89
N PHE A 49 12.56 0.17 -9.72
CA PHE A 49 13.13 0.43 -8.40
C PHE A 49 13.80 1.80 -8.39
N ARG A 50 13.87 2.41 -7.20
CA ARG A 50 14.60 3.67 -6.98
C ARG A 50 15.06 3.75 -5.53
N GLY A 51 16.37 3.66 -5.30
CA GLY A 51 16.92 3.53 -3.94
C GLY A 51 16.37 2.28 -3.25
N ASN A 52 15.84 2.43 -2.03
CA ASN A 52 15.21 1.37 -1.26
C ASN A 52 13.73 1.12 -1.62
N CYS A 53 13.17 1.79 -2.63
CA CYS A 53 11.77 1.62 -3.04
C CYS A 53 11.66 0.74 -4.28
N PHE A 54 10.86 -0.32 -4.19
CA PHE A 54 10.57 -1.28 -5.25
C PHE A 54 9.09 -1.18 -5.64
N PHE A 55 8.79 -1.04 -6.93
CA PHE A 55 7.44 -0.77 -7.43
C PHE A 55 6.96 -1.84 -8.41
N ASP A 56 5.78 -2.37 -8.13
CA ASP A 56 5.07 -3.24 -9.06
C ASP A 56 4.65 -2.47 -10.34
N ARG A 57 4.37 -3.20 -11.42
CA ARG A 57 3.86 -2.67 -12.69
C ARG A 57 2.56 -1.90 -12.52
N GLY A 58 1.73 -2.26 -11.54
CA GLY A 58 0.45 -1.61 -11.27
C GLY A 58 0.55 -0.19 -10.70
N ILE A 59 1.74 0.27 -10.30
CA ILE A 59 1.92 1.60 -9.69
C ILE A 59 2.11 2.65 -10.80
N PRO A 60 1.37 3.77 -10.84
CA PRO A 60 1.63 4.82 -11.83
C PRO A 60 3.02 5.46 -11.66
N GLY A 61 3.64 5.89 -12.76
CA GLY A 61 4.95 6.57 -12.75
C GLY A 61 5.00 7.79 -11.83
N GLY A 62 4.03 8.71 -11.97
CA GLY A 62 3.93 9.88 -11.09
C GLY A 62 3.83 9.52 -9.62
N LEU A 63 3.07 8.47 -9.28
CA LEU A 63 2.94 8.00 -7.90
C LEU A 63 4.27 7.43 -7.39
N SER A 64 5.01 6.65 -8.19
CA SER A 64 6.32 6.13 -7.78
C SER A 64 7.33 7.25 -7.48
N ILE A 65 7.31 8.34 -8.25
CA ILE A 65 8.17 9.51 -8.02
C ILE A 65 7.78 10.22 -6.72
N PHE A 66 6.48 10.45 -6.51
CA PHE A 66 5.96 11.03 -5.28
C PHE A 66 6.38 10.21 -4.05
N ILE A 67 6.18 8.88 -4.10
CA ILE A 67 6.54 7.96 -3.02
C ILE A 67 8.04 8.04 -2.71
N TYR A 68 8.89 7.93 -3.73
CA TYR A 68 10.33 7.99 -3.54
C TYR A 68 10.77 9.30 -2.88
N ARG A 69 10.23 10.45 -3.33
CA ARG A 69 10.52 11.76 -2.72
C ARG A 69 10.05 11.83 -1.28
N ALA A 70 8.86 11.30 -0.98
CA ALA A 70 8.33 11.24 0.38
C ALA A 70 9.19 10.37 1.30
N VAL A 71 9.59 9.19 0.85
CA VAL A 71 10.50 8.27 1.58
C VAL A 71 11.82 8.97 1.90
N LYS A 72 12.41 9.68 0.92
CA LYS A 72 13.64 10.45 1.14
C LYS A 72 13.46 11.59 2.13
N LYS A 73 12.34 12.33 2.06
CA LYS A 73 12.05 13.44 2.98
C LYS A 73 11.74 12.98 4.41
N LEU A 74 11.18 11.79 4.56
CA LEU A 74 10.91 11.17 5.86
C LEU A 74 12.13 10.48 6.47
N GLY A 75 13.27 10.46 5.78
CA GLY A 75 14.49 9.82 6.28
C GLY A 75 14.36 8.29 6.42
N ILE A 76 13.42 7.66 5.72
CA ILE A 76 13.24 6.20 5.78
C ILE A 76 14.35 5.56 4.94
N THR A 77 15.49 5.34 5.58
CA THR A 77 16.70 4.73 5.00
C THR A 77 16.99 3.40 5.69
N GLY A 78 17.60 2.45 4.97
CA GLY A 78 18.02 1.15 5.52
C GLY A 78 16.98 0.03 5.43
N THR A 79 15.69 0.35 5.28
CA THR A 79 14.63 -0.66 5.06
C THR A 79 14.17 -0.67 3.61
N ALA A 80 14.11 -1.84 2.98
CA ALA A 80 13.52 -2.00 1.66
C ALA A 80 11.99 -1.87 1.72
N LEU A 81 11.41 -1.08 0.82
CA LEU A 81 9.98 -0.79 0.75
C LEU A 81 9.42 -1.29 -0.58
N PHE A 82 8.51 -2.26 -0.51
CA PHE A 82 7.91 -2.92 -1.66
C PHE A 82 6.48 -2.43 -1.85
N PHE A 83 6.21 -1.73 -2.94
CA PHE A 83 4.91 -1.14 -3.25
C PHE A 83 4.18 -1.94 -4.30
N ALA A 84 3.00 -2.44 -3.94
CA ALA A 84 2.15 -3.22 -4.84
C ALA A 84 0.70 -2.73 -4.81
N ARG A 85 -0.04 -2.99 -5.89
CA ARG A 85 -1.48 -2.77 -5.94
C ARG A 85 -2.20 -4.07 -5.61
N GLY A 86 -3.07 -4.04 -4.61
CA GLY A 86 -3.71 -5.27 -4.13
C GLY A 86 -5.11 -5.07 -3.55
N VAL A 87 -5.66 -6.14 -2.99
CA VAL A 87 -6.88 -6.07 -2.18
C VAL A 87 -6.45 -5.87 -0.73
N VAL A 88 -6.95 -4.80 -0.10
CA VAL A 88 -6.74 -4.57 1.33
C VAL A 88 -8.02 -4.93 2.06
N LYS A 89 -7.89 -5.80 3.07
CA LYS A 89 -8.99 -6.27 3.91
C LYS A 89 -8.75 -5.86 5.36
N LYS A 90 -9.83 -5.58 6.09
CA LYS A 90 -9.87 -5.58 7.56
C LYS A 90 -9.65 -7.00 8.07
N ALA A 91 -9.27 -7.12 9.34
CA ALA A 91 -9.16 -8.40 10.04
C ALA A 91 -10.44 -9.26 9.89
N HIS A 92 -11.61 -8.62 9.94
CA HIS A 92 -12.91 -9.28 9.77
C HIS A 92 -13.42 -9.34 8.31
N GLY A 93 -12.52 -9.39 7.32
CA GLY A 93 -12.85 -9.74 5.93
C GLY A 93 -13.40 -8.62 5.04
N GLY A 94 -13.86 -7.50 5.60
CA GLY A 94 -14.35 -6.35 4.82
C GLY A 94 -13.24 -5.65 4.02
N ARG A 95 -13.52 -5.28 2.77
CA ARG A 95 -12.59 -4.46 1.95
C ARG A 95 -12.47 -3.06 2.54
N VAL A 96 -11.25 -2.50 2.55
CA VAL A 96 -11.01 -1.15 3.06
C VAL A 96 -10.24 -0.30 2.05
N ALA A 97 -10.63 0.96 1.96
CA ALA A 97 -9.90 2.00 1.25
C ALA A 97 -8.74 2.55 2.12
N GLY A 98 -7.88 1.66 2.60
CA GLY A 98 -6.73 1.98 3.44
C GLY A 98 -5.51 1.20 2.99
N ILE A 99 -4.31 1.64 3.35
CA ILE A 99 -3.07 0.97 2.97
C ILE A 99 -2.72 -0.09 4.00
N SER A 100 -2.31 -1.26 3.53
CA SER A 100 -1.76 -2.32 4.39
C SER A 100 -0.24 -2.25 4.36
N ILE A 101 0.36 -2.32 5.54
CA ILE A 101 1.80 -2.40 5.74
C ILE A 101 2.05 -3.76 6.41
N ARG A 102 2.93 -4.57 5.83
CA ARG A 102 3.27 -5.89 6.35
C ARG A 102 4.76 -6.07 6.30
N GLU A 103 5.37 -6.46 7.40
CA GLU A 103 6.76 -6.89 7.41
C GLU A 103 6.92 -8.21 6.66
N LEU A 104 7.91 -8.26 5.79
CA LEU A 104 8.23 -9.43 5.00
C LEU A 104 9.13 -10.36 5.82
N PRO A 105 8.98 -11.69 5.67
CA PRO A 105 9.82 -12.64 6.39
C PRO A 105 11.31 -12.35 6.23
N TRP A 106 12.10 -12.79 7.22
CA TRP A 106 13.57 -12.69 7.22
C TRP A 106 14.12 -11.27 7.20
N GLY A 107 13.35 -10.28 7.65
CA GLY A 107 13.79 -8.88 7.70
C GLY A 107 13.98 -8.25 6.31
N THR A 108 13.42 -8.86 5.26
CA THR A 108 13.67 -8.42 3.88
C THR A 108 13.08 -7.04 3.56
N GLY A 109 12.20 -6.52 4.41
CA GLY A 109 11.65 -5.18 4.31
C GLY A 109 10.15 -5.11 4.57
N LEU A 110 9.50 -4.06 4.06
CA LEU A 110 8.07 -3.82 4.26
C LEU A 110 7.32 -3.92 2.93
N LEU A 111 6.27 -4.72 2.89
CA LEU A 111 5.27 -4.74 1.82
C LEU A 111 4.17 -3.72 2.12
N ILE A 112 4.05 -2.73 1.24
CA ILE A 112 3.04 -1.68 1.28
C ILE A 112 2.04 -1.93 0.15
N THR A 113 0.85 -2.38 0.52
CA THR A 113 -0.23 -2.70 -0.42
C THR A 113 -1.20 -1.54 -0.54
N ILE A 114 -1.28 -0.97 -1.75
CA ILE A 114 -2.21 0.11 -2.08
C ILE A 114 -3.49 -0.50 -2.71
N PRO A 115 -4.70 -0.18 -2.21
CA PRO A 115 -5.94 -0.79 -2.69
C PRO A 115 -6.20 -0.52 -4.18
N ARG A 116 -6.45 -1.59 -4.95
CA ARG A 116 -6.82 -1.49 -6.39
C ARG A 116 -8.07 -0.64 -6.64
N GLY A 117 -8.98 -0.59 -5.68
CA GLY A 117 -10.23 0.17 -5.79
C GLY A 117 -10.05 1.70 -5.80
N ILE A 118 -8.91 2.22 -5.34
CA ILE A 118 -8.66 3.67 -5.28
C ILE A 118 -7.98 4.10 -6.57
N ARG A 119 -8.67 4.93 -7.37
CA ARG A 119 -8.13 5.41 -8.64
C ARG A 119 -7.12 6.53 -8.40
N GLY A 120 -6.11 6.65 -9.27
CA GLY A 120 -5.13 7.74 -9.18
C GLY A 120 -5.73 9.13 -9.40
N THR A 121 -6.89 9.20 -10.07
CA THR A 121 -7.66 10.42 -10.35
C THR A 121 -8.71 10.73 -9.30
N GLU A 122 -8.79 9.94 -8.22
CA GLU A 122 -9.74 10.17 -7.15
C GLU A 122 -9.22 11.26 -6.21
N PHE A 123 -10.06 12.28 -5.96
CA PHE A 123 -9.73 13.40 -5.10
C PHE A 123 -10.58 13.39 -3.83
N LEU A 124 -10.05 14.03 -2.79
CA LEU A 124 -10.70 14.22 -1.51
C LEU A 124 -10.62 15.71 -1.17
N ASP A 125 -11.78 16.32 -0.94
CA ASP A 125 -11.88 17.71 -0.49
C ASP A 125 -11.85 17.73 1.04
N LEU A 126 -10.83 18.38 1.59
CA LEU A 126 -10.59 18.49 3.02
C LEU A 126 -10.42 19.96 3.41
N ARG A 127 -10.94 20.31 4.58
CA ARG A 127 -10.71 21.60 5.20
C ARG A 127 -9.60 21.48 6.24
N LEU A 128 -8.63 22.37 6.16
CA LEU A 128 -7.50 22.49 7.06
C LEU A 128 -7.52 23.89 7.70
N ALA A 129 -7.93 23.97 8.97
CA ALA A 129 -8.31 25.23 9.60
C ALA A 129 -9.37 25.97 8.75
N ASP A 130 -9.04 27.11 8.16
CA ASP A 130 -9.99 27.97 7.43
C ASP A 130 -9.89 27.86 5.90
N ALA A 131 -9.03 26.98 5.38
CA ALA A 131 -8.85 26.80 3.95
C ALA A 131 -9.25 25.40 3.49
N GLU A 132 -9.89 25.34 2.32
CA GLU A 132 -10.25 24.10 1.63
C GLU A 132 -9.16 23.69 0.65
N TYR A 133 -8.86 22.40 0.63
CA TYR A 133 -7.84 21.82 -0.21
C TYR A 133 -8.35 20.55 -0.88
N LYS A 134 -7.93 20.34 -2.12
CA LYS A 134 -8.25 19.17 -2.91
C LYS A 134 -7.03 18.27 -3.05
N PHE A 135 -7.08 17.08 -2.47
CA PHE A 135 -5.95 16.14 -2.46
C PHE A 135 -6.24 14.92 -3.29
N ARG A 136 -5.21 14.36 -3.95
CA ARG A 136 -5.32 13.01 -4.52
C ARG A 136 -5.42 12.01 -3.38
N ARG A 137 -6.52 11.26 -3.34
CA ARG A 137 -6.80 10.30 -2.26
C ARG A 137 -5.66 9.29 -2.07
N ILE A 138 -5.08 8.84 -3.17
CA ILE A 138 -3.97 7.87 -3.14
C ILE A 138 -2.70 8.45 -2.52
N GLU A 139 -2.35 9.71 -2.82
CA GLU A 139 -1.15 10.35 -2.30
C GLU A 139 -1.29 10.59 -0.79
N LEU A 140 -2.49 11.01 -0.35
CA LEU A 140 -2.81 11.18 1.06
C LEU A 140 -2.65 9.87 1.85
N LEU A 141 -3.24 8.78 1.34
CA LEU A 141 -3.15 7.49 2.01
C LEU A 141 -1.72 6.97 2.07
N VAL A 142 -0.96 7.08 0.97
CA VAL A 142 0.42 6.60 0.91
C VAL A 142 1.31 7.41 1.85
N LEU A 143 1.18 8.73 1.86
CA LEU A 143 1.94 9.57 2.77
C LEU A 143 1.61 9.26 4.23
N GLY A 144 0.33 9.07 4.56
CA GLY A 144 -0.10 8.65 5.90
C GLY A 144 0.51 7.30 6.32
N ALA A 145 0.60 6.33 5.40
CA ALA A 145 1.25 5.05 5.66
C ALA A 145 2.76 5.18 5.87
N LEU A 146 3.44 5.99 5.05
CA LEU A 146 4.87 6.25 5.20
C LEU A 146 5.19 6.99 6.52
N LEU A 147 4.32 7.91 6.93
CA LEU A 147 4.44 8.60 8.22
C LEU A 147 4.33 7.63 9.39
N ARG A 148 3.46 6.61 9.31
CA ARG A 148 3.38 5.56 10.34
C ARG A 148 4.65 4.72 10.43
N ILE A 149 5.37 4.54 9.32
CA ILE A 149 6.67 3.85 9.31
C ILE A 149 7.73 4.74 9.93
N ALA A 150 7.78 6.02 9.54
CA ALA A 150 8.77 6.97 10.04
C ALA A 150 8.54 7.40 11.50
N ARG A 151 7.30 7.36 11.98
CA ARG A 151 6.88 7.82 13.31
C ARG A 151 5.97 6.77 13.96
N PRO A 152 6.50 5.61 14.37
CA PRO A 152 5.70 4.54 14.95
C PRO A 152 5.00 4.93 16.27
N ALA A 153 5.52 5.94 16.98
CA ALA A 153 4.91 6.47 18.20
C ALA A 153 3.66 7.34 17.95
N ASP A 154 3.47 7.85 16.73
CA ASP A 154 2.32 8.69 16.40
C ASP A 154 1.08 7.82 16.11
N SER A 155 -0.09 8.27 16.61
CA SER A 155 -1.35 7.61 16.29
C SER A 155 -1.68 7.72 14.79
N ALA A 156 -2.52 6.80 14.29
CA ALA A 156 -2.98 6.81 12.91
C ALA A 156 -3.62 8.15 12.50
N ALA A 157 -4.38 8.76 13.42
CA ALA A 157 -5.01 10.06 13.23
C ALA A 157 -3.98 11.18 13.13
N LYS A 158 -2.96 11.19 14.00
CA LYS A 158 -1.84 12.16 13.93
C LYS A 158 -1.08 12.04 12.61
N CYS A 159 -0.74 10.81 12.18
CA CYS A 159 -0.09 10.57 10.90
C CYS A 159 -0.94 11.06 9.71
N SER A 160 -2.26 10.84 9.76
CA SER A 160 -3.18 11.29 8.70
C SER A 160 -3.28 12.82 8.66
N ALA A 161 -3.44 13.48 9.80
CA ALA A 161 -3.48 14.95 9.88
C ALA A 161 -2.15 15.57 9.40
N ARG A 162 -1.02 14.97 9.75
CA ARG A 162 0.31 15.39 9.29
C ARG A 162 0.48 15.18 7.79
N ALA A 163 -0.05 14.11 7.22
CA ALA A 163 -0.07 13.91 5.76
C ALA A 163 -0.85 15.02 5.05
N VAL A 164 -2.03 15.39 5.56
CA VAL A 164 -2.81 16.53 5.04
C VAL A 164 -2.02 17.82 5.13
N LEU A 165 -1.39 18.09 6.29
CA LEU A 165 -0.59 19.29 6.50
C LEU A 165 0.59 19.40 5.52
N ILE A 166 1.31 18.30 5.29
CA ILE A 166 2.44 18.25 4.34
C ILE A 166 1.95 18.45 2.91
N LEU A 167 0.81 17.86 2.52
CA LEU A 167 0.26 18.04 1.18
C LEU A 167 -0.27 19.46 0.96
N ALA A 168 -0.83 20.10 2.00
CA ALA A 168 -1.38 21.45 1.94
C ALA A 168 -0.30 22.53 1.93
N ARG A 169 0.67 22.43 2.84
CA ARG A 169 1.66 23.50 3.14
C ARG A 169 3.09 23.11 2.79
N GLY A 170 3.31 21.91 2.26
CA GLY A 170 4.63 21.40 1.89
C GLY A 170 5.41 20.80 3.07
N TRP A 171 6.61 20.30 2.76
CA TRP A 171 7.48 19.58 3.70
C TRP A 171 7.99 20.41 4.87
N LYS A 172 8.02 21.74 4.77
CA LYS A 172 8.40 22.63 5.89
C LYS A 172 7.47 22.47 7.10
N ALA A 173 6.23 22.03 6.86
CA ALA A 173 5.24 21.81 7.92
C ALA A 173 5.28 20.38 8.49
N ALA A 174 6.20 19.52 8.04
CA ALA A 174 6.26 18.11 8.46
C ALA A 174 6.53 17.94 9.97
N ASP A 175 7.30 18.85 10.56
CA ASP A 175 7.68 18.85 11.97
C ASP A 175 6.87 19.83 12.83
N SER A 176 5.79 20.39 12.28
CA SER A 176 4.91 21.28 13.04
C SER A 176 4.41 20.58 14.32
N PRO A 177 4.63 21.16 15.52
CA PRO A 177 4.14 20.59 16.77
C PRO A 177 2.61 20.65 16.86
N LEU A 178 2.00 21.61 16.16
CA LEU A 178 0.56 21.80 16.09
C LEU A 178 0.02 21.20 14.79
N LEU A 179 -0.87 20.21 14.94
CA LEU A 179 -1.64 19.65 13.85
C LEU A 179 -2.99 20.37 13.80
N PRO A 180 -3.28 21.16 12.75
CA PRO A 180 -4.58 21.81 12.62
C PRO A 180 -5.70 20.76 12.47
N PRO A 181 -6.93 21.11 12.89
CA PRO A 181 -8.07 20.23 12.72
C PRO A 181 -8.29 19.94 11.22
N VAL A 182 -8.58 18.67 10.92
CA VAL A 182 -8.90 18.21 9.57
C VAL A 182 -10.36 17.76 9.58
N SER A 183 -11.17 18.35 8.71
CA SER A 183 -12.54 17.91 8.48
C SER A 183 -12.79 17.65 7.00
N HIS A 184 -13.70 16.72 6.72
CA HIS A 184 -14.20 16.55 5.37
C HIS A 184 -15.03 17.77 5.00
N VAL A 185 -14.79 18.33 3.81
CA VAL A 185 -15.76 19.25 3.24
C VAL A 185 -16.99 18.40 2.92
N HIS A 186 -18.06 18.58 3.70
CA HIS A 186 -19.35 18.00 3.33
C HIS A 186 -19.80 18.70 2.05
N THR A 187 -19.45 18.12 0.90
CA THR A 187 -20.15 18.44 -0.33
C THR A 187 -21.60 18.08 -0.06
N LYS A 188 -22.48 19.09 0.09
CA LYS A 188 -23.91 18.87 -0.07
C LYS A 188 -24.04 18.16 -1.41
N GLN A 189 -24.32 16.85 -1.39
CA GLN A 189 -24.66 16.14 -2.61
C GLN A 189 -25.83 16.92 -3.21
N ALA A 190 -25.60 17.54 -4.35
CA ALA A 190 -26.67 18.11 -5.14
C ALA A 190 -27.69 16.98 -5.31
N ARG A 191 -28.86 17.14 -4.68
CA ARG A 191 -29.99 16.24 -4.87
C ARG A 191 -30.17 16.09 -6.37
N GLN A 192 -29.94 14.89 -6.90
CA GLN A 192 -30.36 14.61 -8.27
C GLN A 192 -31.86 14.91 -8.32
N PRO A 193 -32.36 15.69 -9.30
CA PRO A 193 -33.78 15.86 -9.44
C PRO A 193 -34.38 14.48 -9.66
N VAL A 194 -35.28 14.10 -8.75
CA VAL A 194 -36.11 12.91 -8.87
C VAL A 194 -36.76 12.99 -10.25
N LYS A 195 -36.37 12.10 -11.16
CA LYS A 195 -37.07 11.93 -12.42
C LYS A 195 -38.49 11.51 -12.07
N ASN A 196 -39.43 12.47 -12.11
CA ASN A 196 -40.86 12.20 -12.16
C ASN A 196 -41.10 11.27 -13.35
N LYS A 197 -41.27 9.97 -13.08
CA LYS A 197 -41.87 9.06 -14.04
C LYS A 197 -43.33 9.47 -14.18
N LYS A 198 -43.64 10.02 -15.35
CA LYS A 198 -44.99 10.36 -15.83
C LYS A 198 -45.94 9.15 -15.70
N PRO A 199 -47.25 9.39 -15.55
CA PRO A 199 -48.24 8.34 -15.35
C PRO A 199 -48.55 7.60 -16.66
N GLY A 200 -48.87 6.31 -16.51
CA GLY A 200 -49.92 5.60 -17.26
C GLY A 200 -49.75 5.37 -18.76
N TYR A 201 -49.59 4.10 -19.14
CA TYR A 201 -50.34 3.54 -20.27
C TYR A 201 -50.90 2.18 -19.86
N ARG A 202 -52.24 2.10 -19.83
CA ARG A 202 -53.02 0.85 -19.80
C ARG A 202 -52.94 0.22 -21.20
N TYR A 203 -52.65 -1.08 -21.26
CA TYR A 203 -53.00 -1.89 -22.42
C TYR A 203 -54.23 -2.74 -22.05
N PRO A 204 -55.29 -2.78 -22.88
CA PRO A 204 -56.32 -3.80 -22.78
C PRO A 204 -55.96 -5.01 -23.65
N GLY A 205 -56.41 -6.19 -23.22
CA GLY A 205 -56.70 -7.31 -24.12
C GLY A 205 -55.81 -8.54 -23.96
N PHE A 206 -56.27 -9.49 -23.15
CA PHE A 206 -56.45 -10.89 -23.53
C PHE A 206 -57.74 -11.39 -22.86
#